data_AF-A0A932KUD1-F1
#
_entry.id   AF-A0A932KUD1-F1
#
_cell.length_a   1.000
_cell.length_b   1.000
_cell.length_c   1.000
_cell.angle_alpha   90.00
_cell.angle_beta   90.00
_cell.angle_gamma   90.00
#
_symmetry.space_group_name_H-M   'P 1'
#
loop_
_entity.id
_entity.type
_entity.pdbx_description
1 polymer ?
#
loop_
_entity_poly.entity_id
_entity_poly.type
_entity_poly.pdbx_seq_one_letter_code
_entity_poly.pdbx_strand_id
1 'polypeptide(L)'
;MLKGPGRISGAFVAMSFRARESATETRMGISVSRRVGSAVARNYMRRVIRECLRSCSEPRGPLDIVIVVRRAFGRREFRSVCDEVRDMVSAAGGGAVADLA
;
A
#
# COMPACT_ATOMS: atom_id res chain seq x y z
N MET A 1 -0.83 -9.96 20.20
CA MET A 1 0.11 -10.81 19.43
C MET A 1 0.02 -10.40 17.97
N LEU A 2 0.89 -9.51 17.51
CA LEU A 2 0.92 -9.11 16.10
C LEU A 2 1.50 -10.30 15.31
N LYS A 3 0.68 -10.89 14.43
CA LYS A 3 1.06 -12.03 13.59
C LYS A 3 2.16 -11.58 12.59
N GLY A 4 2.96 -12.55 12.11
CA GLY A 4 4.15 -12.36 11.27
C GLY A 4 3.94 -11.56 9.96
N PRO A 5 4.98 -11.43 9.11
CA PRO A 5 4.90 -10.61 7.90
C PRO A 5 3.74 -11.06 6.99
N GLY A 6 3.02 -10.09 6.43
CA GLY A 6 1.87 -10.30 5.56
C GLY A 6 2.00 -9.57 4.24
N ARG A 7 1.22 -10.00 3.25
CA ARG A 7 1.13 -9.38 1.92
C ARG A 7 -0.31 -9.36 1.44
N ILE A 8 -0.69 -8.29 0.76
CA ILE A 8 -1.98 -8.12 0.07
C ILE A 8 -1.67 -7.72 -1.36
N SER A 9 -2.27 -8.41 -2.33
CA SER A 9 -2.15 -8.07 -3.74
C SER A 9 -3.49 -7.54 -4.25
N GLY A 10 -3.45 -6.45 -5.02
CA GLY A 10 -4.60 -5.92 -5.74
C GLY A 10 -4.29 -5.70 -7.21
N ALA A 11 -5.19 -4.99 -7.89
CA ALA A 11 -5.13 -4.81 -9.34
C ALA A 11 -4.02 -3.84 -9.76
N PHE A 12 -3.77 -2.78 -8.98
CA PHE A 12 -2.78 -1.75 -9.28
C PHE A 12 -1.56 -1.82 -8.38
N VAL A 13 -1.75 -2.17 -7.11
CA VAL A 13 -0.70 -2.17 -6.10
C VAL A 13 -0.62 -3.52 -5.37
N ALA A 14 0.54 -3.78 -4.78
CA ALA A 14 0.68 -4.79 -3.74
C ALA A 14 1.23 -4.14 -2.48
N MET A 15 0.74 -4.55 -1.33
CA MET A 15 1.15 -4.08 -0.02
C MET A 15 1.82 -5.23 0.73
N SER A 16 3.04 -5.01 1.22
CA SER A 16 3.68 -5.88 2.20
C SER A 16 3.70 -5.17 3.54
N PHE A 17 3.49 -5.88 4.64
CA PHE A 17 3.57 -5.30 5.97
C PHE A 17 4.24 -6.24 6.98
N ARG A 18 4.87 -5.64 8.00
CA ARG A 18 5.44 -6.35 9.14
C ARG A 18 5.16 -5.59 10.42
N ALA A 19 4.96 -6.30 11.52
CA ALA A 19 4.91 -5.68 12.85
C ALA A 19 6.22 -4.96 13.17
N ARG A 20 6.11 -3.78 13.79
CA ARG A 20 7.24 -3.07 14.39
C ARG A 20 7.23 -3.29 15.89
N GLU A 21 8.12 -4.15 16.37
CA GLU A 21 8.32 -4.34 17.81
C GLU A 21 8.89 -3.05 18.41
N SER A 22 8.34 -2.63 19.55
CA SER A 22 8.78 -1.45 20.32
C SER A 22 8.65 -0.09 19.60
N ALA A 23 7.79 0.03 18.60
CA ALA A 23 7.45 1.31 17.97
C ALA A 23 6.03 1.74 18.29
N THR A 24 5.76 3.04 18.29
CA THR A 24 4.42 3.62 18.47
C THR A 24 3.78 4.05 17.15
N GLU A 25 4.57 4.20 16.09
CA GLU A 25 4.13 4.76 14.81
C GLU A 25 4.28 3.77 13.65
N THR A 26 3.37 3.90 12.69
CA THR A 26 3.41 3.18 11.41
C THR A 26 4.28 3.91 10.40
N ARG A 27 5.13 3.18 9.69
CA ARG A 27 5.93 3.69 8.57
C ARG A 27 5.38 3.19 7.25
N MET A 28 5.24 4.08 6.28
CA MET A 28 4.72 3.74 4.95
C MET A 28 5.71 4.14 3.85
N GLY A 29 6.18 3.15 3.11
CA GLY A 29 7.05 3.30 1.94
C GLY A 29 6.29 3.07 0.64
N ILE A 30 6.64 3.82 -0.41
CA ILE A 30 6.06 3.67 -1.76
C ILE A 30 7.18 3.34 -2.75
N SER A 31 7.07 2.21 -3.43
CA SER A 31 7.95 1.78 -4.51
C SER A 31 7.22 1.82 -5.85
N VAL A 32 7.84 2.47 -6.84
CA VAL A 32 7.32 2.55 -8.20
C VAL A 32 8.45 2.14 -9.15
N SER A 33 8.32 0.96 -9.75
CA SER A 33 9.38 0.42 -10.62
C SER A 33 9.62 1.29 -11.85
N ARG A 34 10.80 1.23 -12.47
CA ARG A 34 11.07 1.93 -13.73
C ARG A 34 10.24 1.39 -14.90
N ARG A 35 9.73 0.16 -14.81
CA ARG A 35 8.98 -0.54 -15.87
C ARG A 35 7.56 -0.02 -16.05
N VAL A 36 6.98 0.61 -15.02
CA VAL A 36 5.56 1.04 -15.04
C VAL A 36 5.34 2.44 -15.65
N GLY A 37 6.39 3.11 -16.14
CA GLY A 37 6.24 4.33 -16.93
C GLY A 37 7.36 5.36 -16.79
N SER A 38 7.14 6.52 -17.42
CA SER A 38 8.07 7.66 -17.41
C SER A 38 8.25 8.26 -16.01
N ALA A 39 9.26 9.11 -15.82
CA ALA A 39 9.45 9.83 -14.55
C ALA A 39 8.20 10.60 -14.11
N VAL A 40 7.53 11.27 -15.06
CA VAL A 40 6.30 12.04 -14.80
C VAL A 40 5.16 11.11 -14.37
N ALA A 41 4.93 10.01 -15.11
CA ALA A 41 3.90 9.03 -14.76
C ALA A 41 4.15 8.40 -13.37
N ARG A 42 5.40 8.05 -13.05
CA ARG A 42 5.77 7.49 -11.74
C ARG A 42 5.59 8.50 -10.61
N ASN A 43 5.93 9.77 -10.85
CA ASN A 43 5.72 10.84 -9.88
C ASN A 43 4.23 11.09 -9.64
N TYR A 44 3.40 11.02 -10.68
CA TYR A 44 1.95 11.06 -10.55
C TYR A 44 1.45 9.91 -9.67
N MET A 45 1.81 8.66 -9.98
CA MET A 45 1.39 7.49 -9.22
C MET A 45 1.82 7.58 -7.74
N ARG A 46 3.07 8.02 -7.47
CA ARG A 46 3.56 8.24 -6.10
C ARG A 46 2.78 9.32 -5.36
N ARG A 47 2.40 10.41 -6.05
CA ARG A 47 1.57 11.48 -5.47
C ARG A 47 0.19 10.96 -5.13
N VAL A 48 -0.47 10.28 -6.06
CA VAL A 48 -1.81 9.68 -5.84
C VAL A 48 -1.80 8.77 -4.62
N ILE A 49 -0.88 7.80 -4.56
CA ILE A 49 -0.83 6.85 -3.44
C ILE A 49 -0.63 7.61 -2.11
N ARG A 50 0.25 8.61 -2.09
CA ARG A 50 0.46 9.43 -0.88
C ARG A 50 -0.81 10.19 -0.47
N GLU A 51 -1.55 10.76 -1.42
CA GLU A 51 -2.82 11.41 -1.11
C GLU A 51 -3.86 10.41 -0.58
N CYS A 52 -3.99 9.23 -1.20
CA CYS A 52 -4.92 8.21 -0.71
C CYS A 52 -4.58 7.81 0.73
N LEU A 53 -3.29 7.64 1.06
CA LEU A 53 -2.81 7.30 2.41
C LEU A 53 -3.08 8.40 3.44
N ARG A 54 -3.05 9.68 3.06
CA ARG A 54 -3.35 10.79 3.99
C ARG A 54 -4.77 10.77 4.52
N SER A 55 -5.70 10.20 3.75
CA SER A 55 -7.12 10.09 4.13
C SER A 55 -7.49 8.72 4.69
N CYS A 56 -6.53 7.80 4.84
CA CYS A 56 -6.78 6.49 5.42
C CYS A 56 -6.71 6.55 6.95
N SER A 57 -7.55 5.75 7.61
CA SER A 57 -7.40 5.47 9.04
C SER A 57 -6.08 4.75 9.30
N GLU A 58 -5.53 4.93 10.49
CA GLU A 58 -4.33 4.21 10.89
C GLU A 58 -4.57 2.69 10.90
N PRO A 59 -3.57 1.89 10.48
CA PRO A 59 -3.68 0.44 10.54
C PRO A 59 -3.70 -0.05 11.99
N ARG A 60 -4.03 -1.34 12.18
CA ARG A 60 -4.14 -1.95 13.51
C ARG A 60 -2.75 -2.18 14.14
N GLY A 61 -2.23 -1.13 14.78
CA GLY A 61 -0.95 -1.12 15.48
C GLY A 61 0.23 -0.65 14.61
N PRO A 62 1.43 -0.58 15.20
CA PRO A 62 2.63 -0.05 14.55
C PRO A 62 3.17 -1.04 13.50
N LEU A 63 3.08 -0.66 12.22
CA LEU A 63 3.51 -1.49 11.09
C LEU A 63 4.59 -0.82 10.22
N ASP A 64 5.49 -1.63 9.67
CA ASP A 64 6.30 -1.27 8.51
C ASP A 64 5.53 -1.72 7.26
N ILE A 65 5.03 -0.77 6.46
CA ILE A 65 4.23 -1.03 5.27
C ILE A 65 5.00 -0.58 4.02
N VAL A 66 5.05 -1.42 3.00
CA VAL A 66 5.60 -1.09 1.69
C VAL A 66 4.55 -1.33 0.62
N ILE A 67 4.18 -0.28 -0.11
CA ILE A 67 3.27 -0.34 -1.25
C ILE A 67 4.10 -0.32 -2.54
N VAL A 68 3.89 -1.32 -3.39
CA VAL A 68 4.56 -1.50 -4.67
C VAL A 68 3.54 -1.34 -5.79
N VAL A 69 3.77 -0.40 -6.69
CA VAL A 69 2.96 -0.25 -7.91
C VAL A 69 3.32 -1.36 -8.89
N ARG A 70 2.33 -2.21 -9.22
CA ARG A 70 2.46 -3.33 -10.16
C ARG A 70 1.97 -3.00 -11.56
N ARG A 71 0.92 -2.18 -11.66
CA ARG A 71 0.32 -1.77 -12.93
C ARG A 71 0.33 -0.25 -13.05
N ALA A 72 0.67 0.25 -14.23
CA ALA A 72 0.61 1.68 -14.52
C ALA A 72 -0.83 2.18 -14.45
N PHE A 73 -1.04 3.35 -13.85
CA PHE A 73 -2.35 3.98 -13.75
C PHE A 73 -2.26 5.50 -13.90
N GLY A 74 -3.37 6.11 -14.31
CA GLY A 74 -3.50 7.55 -14.53
C GLY A 74 -4.71 8.12 -13.82
N ARG A 75 -5.21 9.24 -14.35
CA ARG A 75 -6.34 9.99 -13.75
C ARG A 75 -7.64 9.21 -13.75
N ARG A 76 -7.87 8.36 -14.75
CA ARG A 76 -9.12 7.58 -14.87
C ARG A 76 -9.26 6.54 -13.78
N GLU A 77 -8.14 5.97 -13.35
CA GLU A 77 -8.09 4.92 -12.33
C GLU A 77 -7.90 5.48 -10.91
N PHE A 78 -7.81 6.82 -10.76
CA PHE A 78 -7.53 7.47 -9.47
C PHE A 78 -8.45 6.97 -8.34
N ARG A 79 -9.77 6.93 -8.60
CA ARG A 79 -10.75 6.47 -7.61
C ARG A 79 -10.51 5.00 -7.26
N SER A 80 -10.41 4.12 -8.26
CA SER A 80 -10.16 2.69 -8.06
C SER A 80 -8.89 2.43 -7.27
N VAL A 81 -7.81 3.17 -7.53
CA VAL A 81 -6.55 3.04 -6.78
C VAL A 81 -6.70 3.49 -5.33
N CYS A 82 -7.39 4.60 -5.08
CA CYS A 82 -7.61 5.04 -3.70
C CYS A 82 -8.50 4.08 -2.90
N ASP A 83 -9.52 3.51 -3.54
CA ASP A 83 -10.38 2.50 -2.89
C ASP A 83 -9.57 1.24 -2.60
N GLU A 84 -8.80 0.72 -3.57
CA GLU A 84 -7.90 -0.43 -3.40
C GLU A 84 -6.89 -0.20 -2.25
N VAL A 85 -6.24 0.96 -2.21
CA VAL A 85 -5.28 1.29 -1.14
C VAL A 85 -5.97 1.36 0.22
N ARG A 86 -7.15 1.99 0.32
CA ARG A 86 -7.90 2.12 1.57
C ARG A 86 -8.30 0.77 2.13
N ASP A 87 -8.78 -0.12 1.28
CA ASP A 87 -9.20 -1.47 1.67
C ASP A 87 -8.01 -2.28 2.18
N MET A 88 -6.85 -2.19 1.50
CA MET A 88 -5.62 -2.85 1.93
C MET A 88 -5.12 -2.33 3.28
N VAL A 89 -5.12 -1.00 3.51
CA VAL A 89 -4.68 -0.41 4.78
C VAL A 89 -5.62 -0.85 5.91
N SER A 90 -6.92 -0.88 5.67
CA SER A 90 -7.92 -1.30 6.66
C SER A 90 -7.80 -2.78 7.04
N ALA A 91 -7.35 -3.62 6.10
CA ALA A 91 -7.07 -5.03 6.34
C ALA A 91 -5.67 -5.29 6.96
N ALA A 92 -4.75 -4.33 6.88
CA ALA A 92 -3.40 -4.47 7.42
C ALA A 92 -3.42 -4.61 8.96
N GLY A 93 -2.68 -5.59 9.47
CA GLY A 93 -2.64 -5.94 10.90
C GLY A 93 -3.70 -6.94 11.37
N GLY A 94 -4.64 -7.37 10.50
CA GLY A 94 -5.65 -8.39 10.83
C GLY A 94 -5.16 -9.85 10.78
N GLY A 95 -4.06 -10.11 10.08
CA GLY A 95 -3.48 -11.45 9.90
C GLY A 95 -4.25 -12.33 8.92
N ALA A 96 -3.49 -13.02 8.06
CA ALA A 96 -3.92 -13.90 6.97
C ALA A 96 -4.67 -13.19 5.82
N VAL A 97 -3.90 -12.54 4.96
CA VAL A 97 -4.29 -12.39 3.57
C VAL A 97 -3.29 -13.25 2.81
N ALA A 98 -3.69 -14.52 2.65
CA ALA A 98 -3.01 -15.48 1.82
C ALA A 98 -2.89 -14.92 0.40
N ASP A 99 -1.84 -15.34 -0.30
CA ASP A 99 -1.75 -15.26 -1.75
C ASP A 99 -3.12 -15.54 -2.38
N LEU A 100 -3.81 -14.48 -2.80
CA LEU A 100 -4.77 -14.60 -3.88
C LEU A 100 -3.96 -14.36 -5.15
N ALA A 101 -3.59 -15.50 -5.73
CA ALA A 101 -3.07 -15.68 -7.08
C ALA A 101 -3.97 -14.98 -8.11
#